data_AF-A0AA37WLG4-F1
#
_entry.id   AF-A0AA37WLG4-F1
#
_cell.length_a   1.000
_cell.length_b   1.000
_cell.length_c   1.000
_cell.angle_alpha   90.00
_cell.angle_beta   90.00
_cell.angle_gamma   90.00
#
_symmetry.space_group_name_H-M   'P 1'
#
loop_
_entity.id
_entity.type
_entity.pdbx_description
1 polymer ?
#
loop_
_entity_poly.entity_id
_entity_poly.type
_entity_poly.pdbx_seq_one_letter_code
_entity_poly.pdbx_strand_id
1 'polypeptide(L)' 'MPRVSLPVTLQLALKQHVAAADIDDDDELRMLMVKLGDLNEKIEAVKQKVRDNRLTKR' A
#
# COMPACT_ATOMS: atom_id res chain seq x y z
N MET A 1 13.42 11.10 -3.91
CA MET A 1 12.12 10.45 -4.12
C MET A 1 11.80 9.64 -2.88
N PRO A 2 10.66 9.83 -2.20
CA PRO A 2 10.26 8.86 -1.19
C PRO A 2 10.14 7.51 -1.90
N ARG A 3 10.87 6.50 -1.41
CA ARG A 3 10.67 5.13 -1.90
C ARG A 3 9.21 4.80 -1.64
N VAL A 4 8.43 4.68 -2.71
CA VAL A 4 7.03 4.26 -2.68
C VAL A 4 6.95 2.99 -1.83
N SER A 5 5.99 2.91 -0.91
CA SER A 5 5.88 1.76 -0.02
C SER A 5 5.61 0.50 -0.85
N LEU A 6 6.15 -0.63 -0.41
CA LEU A 6 5.95 -1.91 -1.11
C LEU A 6 4.46 -2.21 -1.39
N PRO A 7 3.51 -1.99 -0.45
CA PRO A 7 2.10 -2.21 -0.74
C PRO A 7 1.56 -1.35 -1.89
N VAL A 8 1.98 -0.08 -1.98
CA VAL A 8 1.57 0.81 -3.08
C VAL A 8 2.16 0.36 -4.41
N THR A 9 3.42 -0.08 -4.42
CA THR A 9 4.05 -0.67 -5.61
C THR A 9 3.28 -1.92 -6.09
N LEU A 10 2.88 -2.79 -5.16
CA LEU A 10 2.10 -4.00 -5.47
C LEU A 10 0.69 -3.66 -5.97
N GLN A 11 0.01 -2.66 -5.39
CA GLN A 11 -1.28 -2.19 -5.89
C GLN A 11 -1.18 -1.69 -7.33
N LEU A 12 -0.14 -0.91 -7.65
CA LEU A 12 0.05 -0.38 -9.00
C LEU A 12 0.30 -1.51 -10.01
N ALA A 13 1.18 -2.46 -9.66
CA ALA A 13 1.47 -3.61 -10.51
C ALA A 13 0.21 -4.45 -10.77
N LEU A 14 -0.59 -4.71 -9.74
CA LEU A 14 -1.83 -5.47 -9.88
C LEU A 14 -2.84 -4.74 -10.78
N LYS A 15 -3.03 -3.43 -10.61
CA LYS A 15 -3.88 -2.64 -11.51
C LYS A 15 -3.43 -2.71 -12.97
N GLN A 16 -2.12 -2.67 -13.22
CA GLN A 16 -1.57 -2.79 -14.57
C GLN A 16 -1.83 -4.18 -15.17
N HIS A 17 -1.63 -5.25 -14.40
CA HIS A 17 -1.87 -6.62 -14.86
C HIS A 17 -3.35 -6.86 -15.17
N VAL A 18 -4.25 -6.34 -14.33
CA VAL A 18 -5.70 -6.47 -14.49
C VAL A 18 -6.17 -5.76 -15.76
N ALA A 19 -5.72 -4.52 -15.97
CA ALA A 19 -6.00 -3.79 -17.20
C ALA A 19 -5.44 -4.48 -18.45
N ALA A 20 -4.29 -5.17 -18.34
CA ALA A 20 -3.70 -5.90 -19.45
C ALA A 20 -4.39 -7.26 -19.73
N ALA A 21 -4.99 -7.87 -18.71
CA ALA A 21 -5.61 -9.18 -18.81
C ALA A 21 -7.12 -9.13 -19.13
N ASP A 22 -7.72 -7.93 -19.25
CA ASP A 22 -9.17 -7.73 -19.43
C ASP A 22 -10.01 -8.47 -18.37
N ILE A 23 -9.45 -8.59 -17.16
CA ILE A 23 -10.12 -9.20 -16.02
C ILE A 23 -10.96 -8.11 -15.36
N ASP A 24 -12.21 -8.00 -15.77
CA ASP A 24 -13.18 -7.18 -15.05
C ASP A 24 -13.78 -7.97 -13.88
N ASP A 25 -13.87 -7.30 -12.73
CA ASP A 25 -14.71 -7.72 -11.59
C ASP A 25 -14.32 -9.05 -10.91
N ASP A 26 -13.07 -9.14 -10.44
CA ASP A 26 -12.57 -10.26 -9.63
C ASP A 26 -12.63 -9.93 -8.11
N ASP A 27 -13.44 -10.67 -7.36
CA ASP A 27 -13.64 -10.47 -5.92
C ASP A 27 -12.38 -10.80 -5.09
N GLU A 28 -11.56 -11.76 -5.52
CA GLU A 28 -10.30 -12.08 -4.84
C GLU A 28 -9.30 -10.93 -5.01
N LEU A 29 -9.21 -10.39 -6.22
CA LEU A 29 -8.41 -9.21 -6.52
C LEU A 29 -8.86 -7.99 -5.71
N ARG A 30 -10.18 -7.75 -5.59
CA ARG A 30 -10.72 -6.66 -4.76
C ARG A 30 -10.30 -6.82 -3.30
N MET A 31 -10.47 -8.02 -2.74
CA MET A 31 -10.01 -8.30 -1.39
C MET A 31 -8.50 -8.08 -1.23
N LEU A 32 -7.70 -8.45 -2.23
CA LEU A 32 -6.25 -8.23 -2.22
C LEU A 32 -5.89 -6.73 -2.25
N MET A 33 -6.58 -5.93 -3.07
CA MET A 33 -6.43 -4.47 -3.11
C MET A 33 -6.72 -3.82 -1.77
N VAL A 34 -7.81 -4.24 -1.10
CA VAL A 34 -8.18 -3.78 0.25
C VAL A 34 -7.08 -4.13 1.25
N LYS A 35 -6.63 -5.40 1.29
CA LYS A 35 -5.56 -5.83 2.21
C LYS A 35 -4.26 -5.05 2.02
N LEU A 36 -3.90 -4.73 0.78
CA LEU A 36 -2.71 -3.92 0.50
C LEU A 36 -2.89 -2.46 0.96
N GLY A 37 -4.12 -1.93 0.89
CA GLY A 37 -4.47 -0.60 1.40
C GLY A 37 -4.31 -0.54 2.92
N ASP A 38 -4.95 -1.46 3.62
CA ASP A 38 -4.87 -1.60 5.08
C ASP A 38 -3.42 -1.75 5.56
N LEU A 39 -2.62 -2.53 4.83
CA LEU A 39 -1.21 -2.72 5.15
C LEU A 39 -0.41 -1.43 4.97
N ASN A 40 -0.69 -0.65 3.91
CA ASN A 40 -0.06 0.64 3.70
C ASN A 40 -0.37 1.61 4.84
N GLU A 41 -1.64 1.71 5.25
CA GLU A 41 -2.07 2.60 6.35
C GLU A 41 -1.36 2.24 7.66
N LYS A 42 -1.27 0.95 7.99
CA LYS A 42 -0.53 0.48 9.19
C LYS A 42 0.95 0.85 9.12
N ILE A 43 1.58 0.71 7.96
CA ILE A 43 2.99 1.08 7.76
C ILE A 43 3.18 2.58 7.95
N GLU A 44 2.31 3.42 7.38
CA GLU A 44 2.40 4.87 7.53
C GLU A 44 2.16 5.30 8.98
N ALA A 45 1.22 4.69 9.69
CA ALA A 45 1.01 4.93 11.12
C ALA A 45 2.26 4.61 11.96
N VAL A 46 2.92 3.48 11.68
CA VAL A 46 4.18 3.11 12.36
C VAL A 46 5.30 4.10 12.02
N LYS A 47 5.45 4.49 10.75
CA LYS A 47 6.44 5.49 10.33
C LYS A 47 6.20 6.81 11.03
N GLN A 48 4.95 7.24 11.15
CA GLN A 48 4.60 8.48 11.83
C GLN A 48 4.96 8.41 13.31
N LYS A 49 4.60 7.33 14.02
CA LYS A 49 4.97 7.11 15.42
C LYS A 49 6.49 7.16 15.63
N VAL A 50 7.28 6.58 14.72
CA VAL A 50 8.75 6.65 14.78
C VAL A 50 9.26 8.07 14.58
N ARG A 51 8.67 8.86 13.67
CA ARG A 51 9.03 10.26 13.46
C ARG A 51 8.71 11.10 14.70
N ASP A 52 7.52 10.93 15.26
CA ASP A 52 7.07 11.66 16.45
C ASP A 52 8.00 11.38 17.64
N ASN A 53 8.37 10.10 17.86
CA ASN A 53 9.32 9.70 18.89
C ASN A 53 10.74 10.27 18.70
N ARG A 54 11.15 10.54 17.46
CA ARG A 54 12.45 11.19 17.18
C ARG A 54 12.41 12.69 17.43
N LEU A 55 11.25 13.32 17.26
CA LEU A 55 11.03 14.73 17.52
C LEU A 55 10.92 15.02 19.02
N THR A 56 10.28 14.16 19.80
CA THR A 56 10.14 14.31 21.26
C THR A 56 11.41 13.99 22.06
N LYS A 57 12.37 13.27 21.47
CA LYS A 57 13.68 12.98 22.08
C LYS A 57 14.76 14.04 21.76
N ARG A 58 14.44 15.08 20.99
CA ARG A 58 15.29 16.25 20.76
C ARG A 58 14.84 17.40 21.63
#